data_AF-A0A6V8CBL9-F1
#
_entry.id   AF-A0A6V8CBL9-F1
#
_cell.length_a   1.000
_cell.length_b   1.000
_cell.length_c   1.000
_cell.angle_alpha   90.00
_cell.angle_beta   90.00
_cell.angle_gamma   90.00
#
_symmetry.space_group_name_H-M   'P 1'
#
loop_
_entity.id
_entity.type
_entity.pdbx_description
1 polymer ?
#
loop_
_entity_poly.entity_id
_entity_poly.type
_entity_poly.pdbx_seq_one_letter_code
_entity_poly.pdbx_strand_id
1 'polypeptide(L)'
;MFSGLHVIHPLTGERVPLWFGNFVIASYGTGAVMAVPGHDQRDFEFATACGLPVRRVIADPKGNDGPMKKAFEDLGPMINSPHPGFDGLEGDAAKQAVIAALENADAGDRTLNWKIRPWLVSRQRYWGTPIPIIHCPSCGIVPVPDEDLPVVLPRDVTFTGTGNPLATSSSFLDVACPTCGEASRRETDTMDT
;
A
#
# COMPACT_ATOMS: atom_id res chain seq x y z
N MET A 1 15.61 12.28 -1.50
CA MET A 1 16.72 12.50 -2.46
C MET A 1 16.14 12.91 -3.80
N PHE A 2 16.71 13.92 -4.47
CA PHE A 2 16.29 14.29 -5.83
C PHE A 2 16.77 13.24 -6.84
N SER A 3 15.90 12.80 -7.74
CA SER A 3 16.22 11.75 -8.72
C SER A 3 17.08 12.23 -9.89
N GLY A 4 17.24 13.54 -10.09
CA GLY A 4 17.81 14.11 -11.33
C GLY A 4 16.79 14.25 -12.47
N LEU A 5 15.60 13.69 -12.31
CA LEU A 5 14.54 13.67 -13.33
C LEU A 5 13.41 14.64 -13.01
N HIS A 6 12.68 15.01 -14.04
CA HIS A 6 11.44 15.78 -13.93
C HIS A 6 10.32 15.02 -14.64
N VAL A 7 9.11 15.19 -14.15
CA VAL A 7 7.86 14.73 -14.77
C VAL A 7 7.06 15.94 -15.26
N ILE A 8 6.18 15.73 -16.24
CA ILE A 8 5.28 16.78 -16.73
C ILE A 8 3.95 16.68 -15.99
N HIS A 9 3.50 17.76 -15.38
CA HIS A 9 2.17 17.82 -14.79
C HIS A 9 1.12 17.77 -15.92
N PRO A 10 0.17 16.82 -15.90
CA PRO A 10 -0.69 16.55 -17.06
C PRO A 10 -1.61 17.72 -17.41
N LEU A 11 -2.12 18.46 -16.42
CA LEU A 11 -3.03 19.59 -16.66
C LEU A 11 -2.34 20.94 -16.89
N THR A 12 -1.20 21.22 -16.24
CA THR A 12 -0.52 22.52 -16.35
C THR A 12 0.64 22.51 -17.34
N GLY A 13 1.13 21.34 -17.73
CA GLY A 13 2.34 21.19 -18.57
C GLY A 13 3.65 21.52 -17.85
N GLU A 14 3.60 21.90 -16.57
CA GLU A 14 4.81 22.27 -15.82
C GLU A 14 5.74 21.08 -15.56
N ARG A 15 7.05 21.36 -15.53
CA ARG A 15 8.06 20.37 -15.12
C ARG A 15 8.13 20.32 -13.60
N VAL A 16 7.79 19.18 -13.02
CA VAL A 16 7.83 18.92 -11.58
C VAL A 16 9.01 17.98 -11.26
N PRO A 17 9.85 18.29 -10.26
CA PRO A 17 10.99 17.43 -9.93
C PRO A 17 10.53 16.11 -9.30
N LEU A 18 11.13 15.00 -9.70
CA LEU A 18 10.87 13.68 -9.13
C LEU A 18 11.83 13.41 -7.96
N TRP A 19 11.30 12.99 -6.81
CA TRP A 19 12.05 12.73 -5.58
C TRP A 19 11.79 11.32 -5.04
N PHE A 20 12.82 10.74 -4.44
CA PHE A 20 12.71 9.54 -3.61
C PHE A 20 12.53 9.96 -2.15
N GLY A 21 11.39 9.63 -1.57
CA GLY A 21 11.05 9.87 -0.16
C GLY A 21 10.92 8.55 0.61
N ASN A 22 11.46 8.49 1.83
CA ASN A 22 11.34 7.31 2.70
C ASN A 22 9.93 7.09 3.28
N PHE A 23 9.07 8.10 3.22
CA PHE A 23 7.68 8.03 3.67
C PHE A 23 6.71 7.51 2.59
N VAL A 24 7.20 7.27 1.37
CA VAL A 24 6.43 6.68 0.28
C VAL A 24 6.63 5.15 0.31
N ILE A 25 5.56 4.42 0.60
CA ILE A 25 5.61 2.96 0.73
C ILE A 25 5.38 2.34 -0.65
N ALA A 26 6.40 1.66 -1.19
CA ALA A 26 6.35 1.05 -2.52
C ALA A 26 5.20 0.05 -2.71
N SER A 27 4.80 -0.67 -1.66
CA SER A 27 3.71 -1.65 -1.68
C SER A 27 2.31 -1.05 -1.46
N TYR A 28 2.18 0.27 -1.32
CA TYR A 28 0.90 0.95 -1.07
C TYR A 28 0.53 1.87 -2.23
N GLY A 29 -0.71 1.75 -2.72
CA GLY A 29 -1.16 2.45 -3.93
C GLY A 29 -0.32 2.01 -5.14
N THR A 30 0.26 2.97 -5.86
CA THR A 30 1.17 2.72 -6.98
C THR A 30 2.65 2.77 -6.57
N GLY A 31 2.94 2.96 -5.28
CA GLY A 31 4.30 3.22 -4.80
C GLY A 31 4.84 4.61 -5.14
N ALA A 32 3.99 5.49 -5.69
CA ALA A 32 4.29 6.89 -5.98
C ALA A 32 3.13 7.77 -5.51
N VAL A 33 3.44 9.01 -5.09
CA VAL A 33 2.46 10.01 -4.67
C VAL A 33 2.77 11.35 -5.32
N MET A 34 1.73 12.11 -5.65
CA MET A 34 1.89 13.53 -5.96
C MET A 34 2.05 14.29 -4.65
N ALA A 35 3.11 15.09 -4.52
CA ALA A 35 3.32 15.91 -3.33
C ALA A 35 2.57 17.23 -3.48
N VAL A 36 1.75 17.59 -2.50
CA VAL A 36 1.00 18.86 -2.47
C VAL A 36 1.32 19.60 -1.16
N PRO A 37 2.50 20.27 -1.06
CA PRO A 37 2.97 20.84 0.21
C PRO A 37 2.04 21.87 0.84
N GLY A 38 1.18 22.54 0.08
CA GLY A 38 0.18 23.44 0.65
C GLY A 38 -0.89 22.72 1.49
N HIS A 39 -1.15 21.44 1.23
CA HIS A 39 -2.35 20.75 1.69
C HIS A 39 -2.13 19.32 2.23
N ASP A 40 -0.88 18.87 2.37
CA ASP A 40 -0.49 17.69 3.15
C ASP A 40 0.69 18.05 4.05
N GLN A 41 0.56 17.79 5.35
CA GLN A 41 1.56 18.19 6.33
C GLN A 41 2.92 17.51 6.15
N ARG A 42 2.96 16.25 5.69
CA ARG A 42 4.21 15.52 5.45
C ARG A 42 4.91 16.08 4.22
N ASP A 43 4.15 16.42 3.19
CA ASP A 43 4.68 17.07 1.99
C ASP A 43 5.19 18.48 2.31
N PHE A 44 4.50 19.23 3.19
CA PHE A 44 4.94 20.54 3.67
C PHE A 44 6.31 20.48 4.36
N GLU A 45 6.47 19.53 5.29
CA GLU A 45 7.72 19.32 6.02
C GLU A 45 8.85 18.92 5.07
N PHE A 46 8.58 17.99 4.16
CA PHE A 46 9.55 17.55 3.18
C PHE A 46 9.97 18.69 2.23
N ALA A 47 8.99 19.44 1.72
CA ALA A 47 9.25 20.55 0.81
C ALA A 47 10.04 21.66 1.51
N THR A 48 9.68 22.00 2.75
CA THR A 48 10.41 23.00 3.56
C THR A 48 11.85 22.56 3.79
N ALA A 49 12.06 21.30 4.19
CA ALA A 49 13.40 20.76 4.43
C ALA A 49 14.27 20.70 3.16
N CYS A 50 13.64 20.47 2.00
CA CYS A 50 14.33 20.35 0.71
C CYS A 50 14.36 21.66 -0.10
N GLY A 51 13.82 22.77 0.42
CA GLY A 51 13.75 24.04 -0.29
C GLY A 51 12.86 24.03 -1.54
N LEU A 52 11.82 23.18 -1.56
CA LEU A 52 10.87 23.04 -2.65
C LEU A 52 9.73 24.07 -2.53
N PRO A 53 9.10 24.45 -3.64
CA PRO A 53 8.00 25.42 -3.62
C PRO A 53 6.78 24.88 -2.88
N VAL A 54 6.21 25.71 -2.02
CA VAL A 54 4.93 25.47 -1.36
C VAL A 54 3.87 26.34 -2.01
N ARG A 55 2.91 25.72 -2.72
CA ARG A 55 1.82 26.41 -3.40
C ARG A 55 0.52 26.15 -2.67
N ARG A 56 -0.22 27.22 -2.39
CA ARG A 56 -1.59 27.17 -1.86
C ARG A 56 -2.56 27.12 -3.03
N VAL A 57 -3.34 26.05 -3.10
CA VAL A 57 -4.40 25.85 -4.11
C VAL A 57 -5.80 25.69 -3.51
N ILE A 58 -5.92 25.65 -2.18
CA ILE A 58 -7.18 25.72 -1.45
C ILE A 58 -7.13 26.94 -0.50
N ALA A 59 -8.14 27.80 -0.56
CA ALA A 59 -8.25 28.93 0.36
C ALA A 59 -8.75 28.47 1.74
N ASP A 60 -8.32 29.15 2.80
CA ASP A 60 -8.95 28.99 4.12
C ASP A 60 -10.30 29.76 4.11
N PRO A 61 -11.46 29.11 4.30
CA PRO A 61 -12.75 29.79 4.37
C PRO A 61 -12.83 30.87 5.46
N LYS A 62 -11.94 30.82 6.46
CA LYS A 62 -11.82 31.82 7.53
C LYS A 62 -10.96 33.03 7.14
N GLY A 63 -10.41 33.06 5.94
CA GLY A 63 -9.61 34.16 5.40
C GLY A 63 -8.17 34.24 5.90
N ASN A 64 -7.62 33.16 6.46
CA ASN A 64 -6.22 33.13 6.94
C ASN A 64 -5.22 32.73 5.84
N ASP A 65 -5.24 33.45 4.73
CA ASP A 65 -4.41 33.16 3.55
C ASP A 65 -2.99 33.75 3.58
N GLY A 66 -2.45 34.00 4.77
CA GLY A 66 -1.07 34.47 4.97
C GLY A 66 0.01 33.44 4.63
N PRO A 67 1.30 33.77 4.86
CA PRO A 67 2.42 32.84 4.67
C PRO A 67 2.17 31.52 5.40
N MET A 68 2.38 30.40 4.68
CA MET A 68 2.09 29.08 5.21
C MET A 68 3.17 28.68 6.22
N LYS A 69 2.74 28.44 7.47
CA LYS A 69 3.59 27.89 8.54
C LYS A 69 3.42 26.38 8.71
N LYS A 70 2.34 25.84 8.16
CA LYS A 70 1.94 24.43 8.12
C LYS A 70 1.03 24.22 6.92
N ALA A 71 0.78 22.97 6.54
CA ALA A 71 -0.22 22.65 5.54
C ALA A 71 -1.64 23.04 5.99
N PHE A 72 -2.49 23.41 5.05
CA PHE A 72 -3.93 23.57 5.25
C PHE A 72 -4.64 22.31 4.74
N GLU A 73 -5.06 21.44 5.66
CA GLU A 73 -5.60 20.10 5.35
C GLU A 73 -7.15 20.04 5.39
N ASP A 74 -7.80 21.18 5.66
CA ASP A 74 -9.26 21.29 5.67
C ASP A 74 -9.82 21.57 4.26
N LEU A 75 -11.15 21.51 4.13
CA LEU A 75 -11.85 21.87 2.90
C LEU A 75 -11.97 23.39 2.74
N GLY A 76 -11.96 23.82 1.49
CA GLY A 76 -12.20 25.19 1.08
C GLY A 76 -12.28 25.31 -0.44
N PRO A 77 -12.58 26.50 -0.97
CA PRO A 77 -12.64 26.72 -2.40
C PRO A 77 -11.24 26.65 -3.03
N MET A 78 -11.17 26.08 -4.23
CA MET A 78 -9.96 26.06 -5.04
C MET A 78 -9.56 27.49 -5.42
N ILE A 79 -8.26 27.77 -5.35
CA ILE A 79 -7.63 29.01 -5.79
C ILE A 79 -6.33 28.67 -6.52
N ASN A 80 -5.80 29.62 -7.32
CA ASN A 80 -4.53 29.44 -8.02
C ASN A 80 -4.46 28.14 -8.85
N SER A 81 -5.61 27.64 -9.31
CA SER A 81 -5.74 26.42 -10.08
C SER A 81 -5.93 26.81 -11.55
N PRO A 82 -4.85 26.81 -12.37
CA PRO A 82 -4.84 27.47 -13.67
C PRO A 82 -5.75 26.79 -14.72
N HIS A 83 -6.24 25.58 -14.45
CA HIS A 83 -7.18 24.90 -15.33
C HIS A 83 -8.55 25.62 -15.31
N PRO A 84 -9.11 25.98 -16.47
CA PRO A 84 -10.39 26.67 -16.53
C PRO A 84 -11.50 25.95 -15.76
N GLY A 85 -12.28 26.71 -14.98
CA GLY A 85 -13.43 26.22 -14.23
C GLY A 85 -13.12 25.56 -12.88
N PHE A 86 -11.85 25.51 -12.45
CA PHE A 86 -11.48 24.92 -11.15
C PHE A 86 -11.62 25.91 -9.99
N ASP A 87 -11.07 27.12 -10.13
CA ASP A 87 -11.12 28.12 -9.07
C ASP A 87 -12.58 28.40 -8.63
N GLY A 88 -12.80 28.41 -7.31
CA GLY A 88 -14.11 28.57 -6.68
C GLY A 88 -14.86 27.26 -6.39
N LEU A 89 -14.50 26.13 -6.99
CA LEU A 89 -15.08 24.83 -6.65
C LEU A 89 -14.59 24.34 -5.29
N GLU A 90 -15.40 23.56 -4.57
CA GLU A 90 -15.06 22.99 -3.26
C GLU A 90 -15.53 21.53 -3.16
N GLY A 91 -14.88 20.76 -2.28
CA GLY A 91 -15.35 19.46 -1.83
C GLY A 91 -15.50 18.47 -2.98
N ASP A 92 -16.66 17.81 -3.06
CA ASP A 92 -16.89 16.76 -4.05
C ASP A 92 -17.06 17.31 -5.47
N ALA A 93 -17.55 18.54 -5.63
CA ALA A 93 -17.62 19.19 -6.94
C ALA A 93 -16.22 19.45 -7.52
N ALA A 94 -15.30 19.94 -6.68
CA ALA A 94 -13.89 20.10 -7.05
C ALA A 94 -13.24 18.77 -7.45
N LYS A 95 -13.41 17.71 -6.64
CA LYS A 95 -12.87 16.38 -6.95
C LYS A 95 -13.39 15.84 -8.28
N GLN A 96 -14.71 15.95 -8.52
CA GLN A 96 -15.33 15.47 -9.76
C GLN A 96 -14.81 16.23 -10.99
N ALA A 97 -14.66 17.56 -10.89
CA ALA A 97 -14.12 18.37 -11.98
C ALA A 97 -12.66 17.97 -12.33
N VAL A 98 -11.82 17.74 -11.30
CA VAL A 98 -10.43 17.31 -11.50
C VAL A 98 -10.35 15.91 -12.11
N ILE A 99 -11.15 14.96 -11.62
CA ILE A 99 -11.21 13.59 -12.16
C ILE A 99 -11.61 13.64 -13.64
N ALA A 100 -12.68 14.36 -13.99
CA ALA A 100 -13.14 14.46 -15.37
C ALA A 100 -12.09 15.11 -16.28
N ALA A 101 -11.36 16.13 -15.79
CA ALA A 101 -10.29 16.75 -16.56
C ALA A 101 -9.12 15.79 -16.83
N LEU A 102 -8.74 14.96 -15.84
CA LEU A 102 -7.69 13.96 -16.00
C LEU A 102 -8.10 12.84 -16.96
N GLU A 103 -9.33 12.34 -16.87
CA GLU A 103 -9.89 11.33 -17.76
C GLU A 103 -9.96 11.85 -19.21
N ASN A 104 -10.43 13.08 -19.41
CA ASN A 104 -10.50 13.71 -20.73
C ASN A 104 -9.10 13.97 -21.35
N ALA A 105 -8.07 14.09 -20.52
CA ALA A 105 -6.69 14.27 -20.95
C ALA A 105 -5.94 12.93 -21.13
N ASP A 106 -6.61 11.79 -20.98
CA ASP A 106 -6.00 10.44 -20.97
C ASP A 106 -4.81 10.35 -19.99
N ALA A 107 -4.94 11.04 -18.85
CA ALA A 107 -3.88 11.23 -17.86
C ALA A 107 -4.19 10.58 -16.50
N GLY A 108 -5.27 9.81 -16.42
CA GLY A 108 -5.61 9.01 -15.25
C GLY A 108 -7.07 8.56 -15.26
N ASP A 109 -7.34 7.52 -14.47
CA ASP A 109 -8.67 6.94 -14.30
C ASP A 109 -9.15 7.08 -12.85
N ARG A 110 -10.46 7.28 -12.66
CA ARG A 110 -11.06 7.22 -11.34
C ARG A 110 -10.84 5.86 -10.68
N THR A 111 -10.23 5.86 -9.50
CA THR A 111 -10.01 4.66 -8.70
C THR A 111 -10.60 4.80 -7.30
N LEU A 112 -11.23 3.74 -6.79
CA LEU A 112 -11.60 3.63 -5.37
C LEU A 112 -10.50 2.92 -4.61
N ASN A 113 -10.03 3.51 -3.52
CA ASN A 113 -8.97 2.95 -2.70
C ASN A 113 -9.40 2.86 -1.23
N TRP A 114 -8.91 1.85 -0.53
CA TRP A 114 -9.25 1.58 0.87
C TRP A 114 -7.99 1.55 1.71
N LYS A 115 -8.07 2.11 2.93
CA LYS A 115 -6.96 2.05 3.88
C LYS A 115 -6.75 0.64 4.44
N ILE A 116 -7.80 -0.20 4.44
CA ILE A 116 -7.73 -1.58 4.90
C ILE A 116 -6.79 -2.40 4.00
N ARG A 117 -5.99 -3.27 4.61
CA ARG A 117 -5.04 -4.15 3.92
C ARG A 117 -5.50 -5.60 4.08
N PRO A 118 -5.06 -6.51 3.19
CA PRO A 118 -5.26 -7.93 3.39
C PRO A 118 -4.77 -8.37 4.78
N TRP A 119 -5.51 -9.26 5.42
CA TRP A 119 -5.11 -9.80 6.70
C TRP A 119 -3.99 -10.81 6.52
N LEU A 120 -2.80 -10.47 7.05
CA LEU A 120 -1.68 -11.40 7.13
C LEU A 120 -1.96 -12.38 8.27
N VAL A 121 -2.47 -13.57 7.93
CA VAL A 121 -2.87 -14.61 8.89
C VAL A 121 -1.74 -15.58 9.25
N SER A 122 -0.68 -15.68 8.45
CA SER A 122 0.40 -16.65 8.70
C SER A 122 1.37 -16.19 9.78
N ARG A 123 1.82 -17.11 10.64
CA ARG A 123 2.74 -16.86 11.75
C ARG A 123 3.82 -17.94 11.75
N GLN A 124 5.09 -17.53 11.82
CA GLN A 124 6.23 -18.43 12.04
C GLN A 124 6.34 -18.80 13.52
N ARG A 125 5.28 -19.39 14.08
CA ARG A 125 5.18 -19.79 15.49
C ARG A 125 4.66 -21.22 15.56
N TYR A 126 5.15 -21.96 16.55
CA TYR A 126 4.68 -23.33 16.81
C TYR A 126 3.26 -23.35 17.37
N TRP A 127 2.96 -22.50 18.37
CA TRP A 127 1.70 -22.58 19.10
C TRP A 127 0.57 -21.83 18.38
N GLY A 128 -0.04 -22.50 17.41
CA GLY A 128 -1.19 -22.02 16.65
C GLY A 128 -1.82 -23.14 15.82
N THR A 129 -2.90 -22.84 15.12
CA THR A 129 -3.56 -23.80 14.22
C THR A 129 -2.72 -23.99 12.96
N PRO A 130 -2.25 -25.21 12.63
CA PRO A 130 -1.54 -25.45 11.37
C PRO A 130 -2.36 -25.02 10.14
N ILE A 131 -1.72 -24.35 9.20
CA ILE A 131 -2.38 -23.96 7.94
C ILE A 131 -2.54 -25.22 7.07
N PRO A 132 -3.75 -25.59 6.60
CA PRO A 132 -4.02 -26.83 5.89
C PRO A 132 -3.62 -26.75 4.40
N ILE A 133 -2.34 -26.47 4.15
CA ILE A 133 -1.74 -26.33 2.83
C ILE A 133 -0.56 -27.30 2.70
N ILE A 134 -0.38 -27.84 1.49
CA ILE A 134 0.75 -28.68 1.07
C ILE A 134 1.43 -28.00 -0.12
N HIS A 135 2.76 -27.97 -0.10
CA HIS A 135 3.63 -27.50 -1.17
C HIS A 135 4.14 -28.70 -1.96
N CYS A 136 3.62 -28.88 -3.17
CA CYS A 136 4.00 -29.94 -4.11
C CYS A 136 4.94 -29.38 -5.20
N PRO A 137 6.06 -30.06 -5.53
CA PRO A 137 6.98 -29.59 -6.56
C PRO A 137 6.38 -29.58 -7.98
N SER A 138 5.39 -30.43 -8.25
CA SER A 138 4.72 -30.56 -9.56
C SER A 138 3.41 -29.77 -9.64
N CYS A 139 2.55 -29.85 -8.61
CA CYS A 139 1.24 -29.20 -8.60
C CYS A 139 1.23 -27.77 -8.01
N GLY A 140 2.29 -27.36 -7.32
CA GLY A 140 2.33 -26.09 -6.58
C GLY A 140 1.61 -26.17 -5.23
N ILE A 141 0.84 -25.14 -4.90
CA ILE A 141 0.13 -25.02 -3.62
C ILE A 141 -1.20 -25.80 -3.71
N VAL A 142 -1.35 -26.83 -2.88
CA VAL A 142 -2.57 -27.66 -2.83
C VAL A 142 -3.15 -27.69 -1.41
N PRO A 143 -4.48 -27.68 -1.25
CA PRO A 143 -5.10 -27.81 0.07
C PRO A 143 -5.01 -29.24 0.58
N VAL A 144 -5.02 -29.39 1.91
CA VAL A 144 -5.28 -30.69 2.55
C VAL A 144 -6.74 -31.08 2.30
N PRO A 145 -7.05 -32.36 1.95
CA PRO A 145 -8.43 -32.83 1.79
C PRO A 145 -9.28 -32.64 3.06
N ASP A 146 -10.57 -32.39 2.91
CA ASP A 146 -11.48 -32.15 4.04
C ASP A 146 -11.55 -33.36 4.99
N GLU A 147 -11.50 -34.58 4.46
CA GLU A 147 -11.47 -35.81 5.24
C GLU A 147 -10.20 -36.01 6.07
N ASP A 148 -9.11 -35.32 5.71
CA ASP A 148 -7.81 -35.36 6.39
C ASP A 148 -7.68 -34.24 7.45
N LEU A 149 -8.74 -33.45 7.66
CA LEU A 149 -8.82 -32.48 8.74
C LEU A 149 -9.25 -33.14 10.06
N PRO A 150 -8.73 -32.69 11.22
CA PRO A 150 -7.83 -31.55 11.38
C PRO A 150 -6.37 -31.90 11.10
N VAL A 151 -5.60 -30.92 10.60
CA VAL A 151 -4.14 -30.99 10.61
C VAL A 151 -3.65 -30.79 12.04
N VAL A 152 -3.31 -31.90 12.70
CA VAL A 152 -2.91 -31.91 14.11
C VAL A 152 -1.51 -31.32 14.29
N LEU A 153 -1.35 -30.40 15.23
CA LEU A 153 -0.06 -29.82 15.59
C LEU A 153 0.88 -30.93 16.14
N PRO A 154 2.07 -31.14 15.56
CA PRO A 154 2.98 -32.19 15.97
C PRO A 154 3.61 -31.90 17.33
N ARG A 155 3.97 -32.95 18.07
CA ARG A 155 4.63 -32.81 19.39
C ARG A 155 6.13 -33.08 19.34
N ASP A 156 6.62 -33.64 18.25
CA ASP A 156 8.01 -34.02 18.00
C ASP A 156 8.80 -32.88 17.33
N VAL A 157 8.75 -31.69 17.93
CA VAL A 157 9.48 -30.50 17.45
C VAL A 157 10.65 -30.15 18.37
N THR A 158 11.69 -29.55 17.81
CA THR A 158 12.83 -29.00 18.56
C THR A 158 12.77 -27.48 18.56
N PHE A 159 12.80 -26.88 19.75
CA PHE A 159 12.86 -25.42 19.92
C PHE A 159 14.32 -24.96 19.94
N THR A 160 14.80 -24.49 18.79
CA THR A 160 16.17 -23.97 18.63
C THR A 160 16.30 -22.48 18.99
N GLY A 161 15.18 -21.80 19.24
CA GLY A 161 15.13 -20.34 19.47
C GLY A 161 15.17 -19.49 18.19
N THR A 162 15.37 -20.10 17.02
CA THR A 162 15.37 -19.43 15.70
C THR A 162 14.69 -20.30 14.64
N GLY A 163 14.02 -19.68 13.66
CA GLY A 163 13.27 -20.41 12.64
C GLY A 163 11.93 -20.98 13.15
N ASN A 164 11.23 -21.69 12.27
CA ASN A 164 9.92 -22.27 12.58
C ASN A 164 10.07 -23.69 13.16
N PRO A 165 9.67 -23.98 14.41
CA PRO A 165 9.83 -25.30 15.01
C PRO A 165 9.15 -26.43 14.24
N LEU A 166 8.08 -26.14 13.50
CA LEU A 166 7.38 -27.14 12.68
C LEU A 166 8.25 -27.70 11.56
N ALA A 167 9.26 -26.94 11.11
CA ALA A 167 10.23 -27.41 10.11
C ALA A 167 11.15 -28.53 10.64
N THR A 168 11.16 -28.80 11.95
CA THR A 168 12.01 -29.83 12.58
C THR A 168 11.31 -31.19 12.72
N SER A 169 9.99 -31.25 12.57
CA SER A 169 9.22 -32.50 12.62
C SER A 169 9.05 -33.05 11.20
N SER A 170 9.88 -34.04 10.82
CA SER A 170 9.73 -34.73 9.52
C SER A 170 8.42 -35.51 9.44
N SER A 171 7.95 -36.05 10.57
CA SER A 171 6.70 -36.83 10.63
C SER A 171 5.46 -36.01 10.30
N PHE A 172 5.49 -34.71 10.62
CA PHE A 172 4.46 -33.75 10.22
C PHE A 172 4.65 -33.25 8.80
N LEU A 173 5.90 -32.90 8.47
CA LEU A 173 6.22 -32.12 7.29
C LEU A 173 6.12 -32.94 6.01
N ASP A 174 6.57 -34.19 6.04
CA ASP A 174 6.66 -35.03 4.85
C ASP A 174 5.33 -35.73 4.56
N VAL A 175 4.73 -35.43 3.41
CA VAL A 175 3.40 -35.91 3.01
C VAL A 175 3.34 -36.14 1.50
N ALA A 176 2.51 -37.07 1.03
CA ALA A 176 2.26 -37.23 -0.41
C ALA A 176 1.27 -36.15 -0.91
N CYS A 177 1.48 -35.63 -2.11
CA CYS A 177 0.52 -34.72 -2.74
C CYS A 177 -0.82 -35.44 -2.93
N PRO A 178 -1.95 -34.90 -2.46
CA PRO A 178 -3.26 -35.53 -2.66
C PRO A 178 -3.68 -35.54 -4.14
N THR A 179 -3.10 -34.68 -4.98
CA THR A 179 -3.43 -34.59 -6.42
C THR A 179 -2.61 -35.55 -7.29
N CYS A 180 -1.31 -35.67 -7.06
CA CYS A 180 -0.41 -36.45 -7.93
C CYS A 180 0.37 -37.57 -7.22
N GLY A 181 0.30 -37.66 -5.89
CA GLY A 181 1.01 -38.67 -5.09
C GLY A 181 2.50 -38.41 -4.85
N GLU A 182 3.08 -37.36 -5.43
CA GLU A 182 4.51 -37.05 -5.27
C GLU A 182 4.88 -36.60 -3.84
N ALA A 183 6.12 -36.89 -3.44
CA ALA A 183 6.66 -36.41 -2.16
C ALA A 183 6.60 -34.88 -2.09
N SER A 184 5.87 -34.38 -1.09
CA SER A 184 5.52 -32.98 -0.90
C SER A 184 5.67 -32.59 0.58
N ARG A 185 5.50 -31.30 0.89
CA ARG A 185 5.71 -30.80 2.25
C ARG A 185 4.54 -29.99 2.76
N ARG A 186 4.12 -30.18 4.00
CA ARG A 186 3.09 -29.33 4.63
C ARG A 186 3.59 -27.89 4.82
N GLU A 187 2.65 -26.95 4.86
CA GLU A 187 2.91 -25.59 5.35
C GLU A 187 3.38 -25.67 6.81
N THR A 188 4.42 -24.88 7.12
CA THR A 188 5.00 -24.82 8.46
C THR A 188 4.47 -23.65 9.26
N ASP A 189 3.88 -22.64 8.63
CA ASP A 189 3.25 -21.53 9.34
C ASP A 189 1.93 -21.95 10.01
N THR A 190 1.62 -21.28 11.12
CA THR A 190 0.35 -21.40 11.82
C THR A 190 -0.51 -20.17 11.60
N MET A 191 -1.81 -20.28 11.85
CA MET A 191 -2.74 -19.17 11.78
C MET A 191 -2.56 -18.22 12.98
N ASP A 192 -2.80 -16.93 12.74
CA ASP A 192 -2.92 -15.88 13.74
C ASP A 192 -4.01 -16.22 14.77
N THR A 193 -3.77 -15.80 16.03
CA THR A 193 -4.66 -16.07 17.18
C THR A 193 -5.77 -15.05 17.32
#